data_AF-A0A1Q9NMK7-F1
#
_entry.id   AF-A0A1Q9NMK7-F1
#
_cell.length_a   1.000
_cell.length_b   1.000
_cell.length_c   1.000
_cell.angle_alpha   90.00
_cell.angle_beta   90.00
_cell.angle_gamma   90.00
#
_symmetry.space_group_name_H-M   'P 1'
#
loop_
_entity.id
_entity.type
_entity.pdbx_description
1 polymer ?
#
loop_
_entity_poly.entity_id
_entity_poly.type
_entity_poly.pdbx_seq_one_letter_code
_entity_poly.pdbx_strand_id
1 'polypeptide(L)'
;MTIIICLIEICHRPKDIEGTHDFCNRHEKAYQNIQSHFKEWRVAYGENYRKKKYYQNLLTHEDVSSGKWVKEVVKHLLELEVSQ
;
A
#
# COMPACT_ATOMS: atom_id res chain seq x y z
N MET A 1 -21.95 7.60 18.10
CA MET A 1 -20.56 7.67 17.58
C MET A 1 -20.45 6.67 16.44
N THR A 2 -20.17 7.14 15.23
CA THR A 2 -19.91 6.26 14.09
C THR A 2 -18.43 5.89 14.13
N ILE A 3 -18.11 4.60 14.21
CA ILE A 3 -16.74 4.11 14.11
C ILE A 3 -16.40 4.05 12.61
N ILE A 4 -15.39 4.82 12.19
CA ILE A 4 -14.86 4.74 10.84
C ILE A 4 -13.94 3.52 10.79
N ILE A 5 -14.19 2.63 9.83
CA ILE A 5 -13.43 1.39 9.62
C ILE A 5 -12.37 1.63 8.53
N CYS A 6 -11.32 0.81 8.56
CA CYS A 6 -10.30 0.76 7.53
C CYS A 6 -10.90 0.63 6.13
N LEU A 7 -10.35 1.38 5.17
CA LEU A 7 -10.74 1.40 3.76
C LEU A 7 -10.43 0.09 3.04
N ILE A 8 -9.46 -0.68 3.54
CA ILE A 8 -9.18 -2.02 3.00
C ILE A 8 -10.36 -2.92 3.34
N GLU A 9 -11.15 -3.31 2.33
CA GLU A 9 -12.45 -3.98 2.50
C GLU A 9 -12.44 -5.20 3.43
N ILE A 10 -11.36 -5.99 3.39
CA ILE A 10 -11.21 -7.19 4.22
C ILE A 10 -10.74 -6.90 5.66
N CYS A 11 -10.57 -5.62 6.02
CA CYS A 11 -10.07 -5.17 7.31
C CYS A 11 -11.18 -4.54 8.15
N HIS A 12 -11.53 -5.19 9.25
CA HIS A 12 -12.55 -4.69 10.19
C HIS A 12 -11.96 -3.86 11.34
N ARG A 13 -10.72 -3.39 11.22
CA ARG A 13 -10.07 -2.56 12.25
C ARG A 13 -10.54 -1.12 12.14
N PRO A 14 -10.62 -0.38 13.26
CA PRO A 14 -10.89 1.05 13.21
C PRO A 14 -9.80 1.77 12.41
N LYS A 15 -10.21 2.83 11.71
CA LYS A 15 -9.29 3.79 11.09
C LYS A 15 -8.33 4.36 12.14
N ASP A 16 -7.10 4.58 11.74
CA ASP A 16 -6.11 5.33 12.52
C ASP A 16 -6.46 6.81 12.55
N ILE A 17 -6.64 7.37 13.73
CA ILE A 17 -6.97 8.79 13.91
C ILE A 17 -5.77 9.70 13.63
N GLU A 18 -4.54 9.16 13.74
CA GLU A 18 -3.31 9.88 13.43
C GLU A 18 -2.87 9.68 11.97
N GLY A 19 -3.52 8.74 11.26
CA GLY A 19 -3.24 8.44 9.87
C GLY A 19 -3.82 9.47 8.91
N THR A 20 -3.12 9.72 7.80
CA THR A 20 -3.59 10.65 6.76
C THR A 20 -4.63 10.01 5.83
N HIS A 21 -4.66 8.68 5.76
CA HIS A 21 -5.60 7.93 4.94
C HIS A 21 -6.65 7.24 5.80
N ASP A 22 -7.71 6.76 5.18
CA ASP A 22 -8.76 5.97 5.85
C ASP A 22 -8.30 4.53 6.19
N PHE A 23 -7.03 4.33 6.50
CA PHE A 23 -6.46 3.04 6.86
C PHE A 23 -6.44 2.84 8.38
N CYS A 24 -6.46 1.58 8.83
CA CYS A 24 -6.04 1.28 10.20
C CYS A 24 -4.52 1.47 10.35
N ASN A 25 -4.02 1.55 11.58
CA ASN A 25 -2.62 1.87 11.84
C ASN A 25 -1.61 0.95 11.11
N ARG A 26 -1.95 -0.33 10.93
CA ARG A 26 -1.11 -1.30 10.21
C ARG A 26 -1.05 -1.04 8.71
N HIS A 27 -2.20 -0.72 8.12
CA HIS A 27 -2.30 -0.40 6.69
C HIS A 27 -1.71 0.98 6.39
N GLU A 28 -1.88 1.94 7.29
CA GLU A 28 -1.23 3.25 7.19
C GLU A 28 0.30 3.09 7.22
N LYS A 29 0.84 2.32 8.17
CA LYS A 29 2.28 2.05 8.21
C LYS A 29 2.77 1.31 6.95
N ALA A 30 1.99 0.35 6.46
CA ALA A 30 2.32 -0.36 5.23
C ALA A 30 2.34 0.58 4.03
N TYR A 31 1.34 1.47 3.89
CA TYR A 31 1.29 2.49 2.85
C TYR A 31 2.52 3.39 2.90
N GLN A 32 2.87 3.91 4.08
CA GLN A 32 4.04 4.77 4.26
C GLN A 32 5.34 4.06 3.83
N ASN A 33 5.52 2.79 4.24
CA ASN A 33 6.69 2.00 3.86
C ASN A 33 6.75 1.76 2.34
N ILE A 34 5.61 1.44 1.70
CA ILE A 34 5.52 1.29 0.24
C ILE A 34 5.96 2.58 -0.46
N GLN A 35 5.47 3.74 -0.01
CA GLN A 35 5.83 5.02 -0.63
C GLN A 35 7.30 5.37 -0.42
N SER A 36 7.85 5.12 0.78
CA SER A 36 9.26 5.37 1.07
C SER A 36 10.17 4.49 0.23
N HIS A 37 9.93 3.17 0.24
CA HIS A 37 10.75 2.22 -0.51
C HIS A 37 10.63 2.45 -2.02
N PHE A 38 9.47 2.84 -2.55
CA PHE A 38 9.37 3.18 -3.97
C PHE A 38 10.34 4.31 -4.37
N LYS A 39 10.52 5.32 -3.51
CA LYS A 39 11.49 6.41 -3.76
C LYS A 39 12.91 5.85 -3.84
N GLU A 40 13.29 4.98 -2.91
CA GLU A 40 14.60 4.32 -2.89
C GLU A 40 14.81 3.45 -4.15
N TRP A 41 13.80 2.67 -4.53
CA TRP A 41 13.84 1.87 -5.75
C TRP A 41 13.97 2.72 -7.02
N ARG A 42 13.31 3.88 -7.06
CA ARG A 42 13.49 4.85 -8.14
C ARG A 42 14.91 5.43 -8.21
N VAL A 43 15.58 5.62 -7.08
CA VAL A 43 16.99 6.05 -7.07
C VAL A 43 17.88 4.93 -7.61
N ALA A 44 17.63 3.68 -7.21
CA ALA A 44 18.44 2.53 -7.60
C ALA A 44 18.25 2.10 -9.07
N TYR A 45 17.00 2.06 -9.55
CA TYR A 45 16.65 1.60 -10.92
C TYR A 45 16.57 2.74 -11.94
N GLY A 46 16.58 4.00 -11.48
CA GLY A 46 16.42 5.19 -12.31
C GLY A 46 15.00 5.76 -12.31
N GLU A 47 14.89 7.05 -12.64
CA GLU A 47 13.66 7.84 -12.50
C GLU A 47 12.47 7.33 -13.33
N ASN A 48 12.76 6.59 -14.40
CA ASN A 48 11.76 5.99 -15.29
C ASN A 48 11.14 4.71 -14.73
N TYR A 49 11.57 4.24 -13.54
CA TYR A 49 10.99 3.08 -12.89
C TYR A 49 9.53 3.35 -12.49
N ARG A 50 8.61 2.61 -13.12
CA ARG A 50 7.16 2.86 -13.01
C ARG A 50 6.60 2.29 -11.70
N LYS A 51 5.79 3.11 -11.02
CA LYS A 51 5.12 2.75 -9.76
C LYS A 51 4.21 1.51 -9.89
N LYS A 52 3.46 1.41 -10.99
CA LYS A 52 2.65 0.22 -11.30
C LYS A 52 3.49 -1.07 -11.35
N LYS A 53 4.69 -1.01 -11.95
CA LYS A 53 5.62 -2.15 -12.00
C LYS A 53 6.13 -2.52 -10.61
N TYR A 54 6.44 -1.52 -9.78
CA TYR A 54 6.83 -1.72 -8.38
C TYR A 54 5.72 -2.43 -7.58
N TYR A 55 4.47 -1.94 -7.69
CA TYR A 55 3.30 -2.55 -7.05
C TYR A 55 3.07 -3.99 -7.51
N GLN A 56 3.14 -4.26 -8.81
CA GLN A 56 3.03 -5.62 -9.34
C GLN A 56 4.09 -6.54 -8.73
N ASN A 57 5.34 -6.08 -8.66
CA ASN A 57 6.43 -6.87 -8.06
C ASN A 57 6.19 -7.19 -6.58
N LEU A 58 5.63 -6.26 -5.79
CA LEU A 58 5.27 -6.51 -4.38
C LEU A 58 4.21 -7.61 -4.20
N LEU A 59 3.41 -7.88 -5.22
CA LEU A 59 2.39 -8.95 -5.20
C LEU A 59 2.92 -10.28 -5.72
N THR A 60 3.74 -10.27 -6.77
CA THR A 60 4.04 -11.47 -7.57
C THR A 60 5.42 -12.07 -7.34
N HIS A 61 6.41 -11.32 -6.88
CA HIS A 61 7.76 -11.86 -6.70
C HIS A 61 7.86 -12.65 -5.39
N GLU A 62 8.15 -13.94 -5.48
CA GLU A 62 8.41 -14.81 -4.32
C GLU A 62 9.63 -14.33 -3.51
N ASP A 63 10.64 -13.78 -4.18
CA ASP A 63 11.85 -13.21 -3.56
C ASP A 63 11.59 -11.90 -2.81
N VAL A 64 10.49 -11.21 -3.13
CA VAL A 64 10.08 -9.99 -2.44
C VAL A 64 9.05 -10.39 -1.39
N SER A 65 9.56 -10.83 -0.24
CA SER A 65 8.77 -11.15 0.95
C SER A 65 8.04 -9.89 1.45
N SER A 66 6.87 -9.63 0.87
CA SER A 66 5.97 -8.57 1.31
C SER A 66 4.95 -9.13 2.28
N GLY A 67 4.88 -8.54 3.47
CA GLY A 67 3.89 -8.92 4.48
C GLY A 67 2.46 -8.72 3.99
N LYS A 68 1.50 -9.44 4.59
CA LYS A 68 0.07 -9.38 4.26
C LYS A 68 -0.46 -7.95 4.12
N TRP A 69 -0.15 -7.06 5.07
CA TRP A 69 -0.61 -5.66 5.07
C TRP A 69 -0.15 -4.87 3.84
N VAL A 70 1.09 -5.11 3.38
CA VAL A 70 1.63 -4.50 2.16
C VAL A 70 0.85 -4.99 0.94
N LYS A 71 0.65 -6.31 0.83
CA LYS A 71 -0.08 -6.90 -0.30
C LYS A 71 -1.51 -6.37 -0.39
N GLU A 72 -2.19 -6.21 0.74
CA GLU A 72 -3.55 -5.67 0.78
C GLU A 72 -3.62 -4.20 0.34
N VAL A 73 -2.72 -3.34 0.84
CA VAL A 73 -2.64 -1.94 0.40
C VAL A 73 -2.32 -1.86 -1.08
N VAL A 74 -1.34 -2.63 -1.57
CA VAL A 74 -0.94 -2.60 -2.98
C VAL A 74 -2.08 -3.05 -3.90
N LYS A 75 -2.81 -4.10 -3.52
CA LYS A 75 -3.97 -4.57 -4.27
C LYS A 75 -5.02 -3.46 -4.41
N HIS A 76 -5.36 -2.81 -3.29
CA HIS A 76 -6.30 -1.70 -3.27
C HIS A 76 -5.83 -0.52 -4.14
N LEU A 77 -4.56 -0.14 -4.06
CA LEU A 77 -4.00 0.95 -4.89
C LEU A 77 -4.06 0.66 -6.39
N LEU A 78 -3.81 -0.60 -6.79
CA LEU A 78 -3.89 -1.01 -8.19
C LEU A 78 -5.33 -1.04 -8.70
N GLU A 79 -6.31 -1.40 -7.86
CA GLU A 79 -7.74 -1.39 -8.21
C GLU A 79 -8.27 0.04 -8.43
N LEU A 80 -7.80 1.00 -7.63
CA LEU A 80 -8.12 2.42 -7.81
C LEU A 80 -7.53 2.99 -9.11
N GLU A 81 -6.31 2.61 -9.50
CA GLU A 81 -5.68 3.04 -10.75
C GLU A 81 -6.35 2.47 -12.02
N VAL A 82 -7.13 1.38 -11.92
CA VAL A 82 -7.85 0.77 -13.06
C VAL A 82 -9.26 1.36 -13.22
N SER A 83 -9.76 2.05 -12.20
CA SER A 83 -11.11 2.61 -12.15
C SER A 83 -11.16 4.11 -12.52
N GLN A 84 -10.04 4.67 -13.00
CA GLN A 84 -9.88 6.03 -13.54
C GLN A 84 -9.54 5.97 -15.02
#